data_AF-A0A968ZCC7-F1
#
_entry.id   AF-A0A968ZCC7-F1
#
_cell.length_a   1.000
_cell.length_b   1.000
_cell.length_c   1.000
_cell.angle_alpha   90.00
_cell.angle_beta   90.00
_cell.angle_gamma   90.00
#
_symmetry.space_group_name_H-M   'P 1'
#
loop_
_entity.id
_entity.type
_entity.pdbx_description
1 polymer ?
#
loop_
_entity_poly.entity_id
_entity_poly.type
_entity_poly.pdbx_seq_one_letter_code
_entity_poly.pdbx_strand_id
1 'polypeptide(L)'
;MVVLLWDMDGKTTERKRGLLQAREAAALPPGCEGMAIAYGCPDFEIEAWLLGGFQPRDDDERERLAAQHATLGFDPVTQAHRLTAARDHDKHGVPNPRSAKVVLASLTADDHARRQACWQETPLVTLRQRGEHNGLRDYLDEVLHAVDSWAGKNVRLA
;
A
#
# COMPACT_ATOMS: atom_id res chain seq x y z
N MET A 1 -5.98 0.49 18.89
CA MET A 1 -6.13 0.44 17.42
C MET A 1 -5.18 -0.62 16.90
N VAL A 2 -5.66 -1.65 16.20
CA VAL A 2 -4.79 -2.66 15.58
C VAL A 2 -5.02 -2.61 14.09
N VAL A 3 -3.98 -2.23 13.36
CA VAL A 3 -4.01 -2.11 11.91
C VAL A 3 -3.26 -3.30 11.35
N LEU A 4 -3.94 -4.18 10.61
CA LEU A 4 -3.33 -5.34 9.98
C LEU A 4 -3.16 -5.04 8.49
N LEU A 5 -1.91 -4.88 8.05
CA LEU A 5 -1.57 -4.90 6.64
C LEU A 5 -1.15 -6.33 6.28
N TRP A 6 -1.79 -6.89 5.26
CA TRP A 6 -1.48 -8.24 4.79
C TRP A 6 -1.14 -8.18 3.30
N ASP A 7 0.09 -8.54 2.96
CA ASP A 7 0.52 -8.65 1.57
C ASP A 7 -0.03 -9.95 0.96
N MET A 8 -0.80 -9.81 -0.11
CA MET A 8 -1.43 -10.92 -0.80
C MET A 8 -0.77 -11.05 -2.16
N ASP A 9 0.15 -12.02 -2.33
CA ASP A 9 0.84 -12.34 -3.60
C ASP A 9 -0.14 -12.69 -4.76
N GLY A 10 -0.91 -11.73 -5.27
CA GLY A 10 -1.80 -11.85 -6.43
C GLY A 10 -2.99 -12.80 -6.29
N LYS A 11 -3.36 -13.27 -5.09
CA LYS A 11 -4.48 -14.21 -4.86
C LYS A 11 -5.69 -13.52 -4.23
N THR A 12 -6.31 -12.61 -4.98
CA THR A 12 -7.11 -11.53 -4.40
C THR A 12 -8.60 -11.84 -4.22
N THR A 13 -9.37 -12.29 -5.22
CA THR A 13 -10.84 -12.20 -5.10
C THR A 13 -11.48 -13.18 -4.11
N GLU A 14 -11.20 -14.49 -4.20
CA GLU A 14 -11.85 -15.47 -3.32
C GLU A 14 -11.37 -15.40 -1.87
N ARG A 15 -10.08 -15.09 -1.66
CA ARG A 15 -9.53 -14.91 -0.31
C ARG A 15 -9.98 -13.61 0.33
N LYS A 16 -10.07 -12.50 -0.42
CA LYS A 16 -10.66 -11.25 0.06
C LYS A 16 -12.10 -11.50 0.53
N ARG A 17 -12.90 -12.25 -0.24
CA ARG A 17 -14.25 -12.66 0.16
C ARG A 17 -14.26 -13.51 1.43
N GLY A 18 -13.39 -14.52 1.54
CA GLY A 18 -13.29 -15.36 2.74
C GLY A 18 -12.87 -14.58 3.99
N LEU A 19 -11.98 -13.59 3.85
CA LEU A 19 -11.58 -12.70 4.94
C LEU A 19 -12.70 -11.77 5.37
N LEU A 20 -13.44 -11.18 4.42
CA LEU A 20 -14.61 -10.36 4.74
C LEU A 20 -15.69 -11.19 5.46
N GLN A 21 -15.93 -12.42 5.02
CA GLN A 21 -16.84 -13.35 5.71
C GLN A 21 -16.36 -13.72 7.11
N ALA A 22 -15.06 -13.97 7.29
CA ALA A 22 -14.49 -14.24 8.61
C ALA A 22 -14.60 -13.03 9.55
N ARG A 23 -14.44 -11.80 9.03
CA ARG A 23 -14.66 -10.56 9.79
C ARG A 23 -16.11 -10.45 10.26
N GLU A 24 -17.08 -10.69 9.39
CA GLU A 24 -18.51 -10.63 9.75
C GLU A 24 -18.90 -11.71 10.77
N ALA A 25 -18.26 -12.87 10.72
CA ALA A 25 -18.48 -13.96 11.66
C ALA A 25 -17.70 -13.81 12.98
N ALA A 26 -16.66 -12.98 13.03
CA ALA A 26 -15.81 -12.82 14.20
C ALA A 26 -16.44 -11.85 15.20
N ALA A 27 -16.86 -12.37 16.35
CA ALA A 27 -16.99 -11.56 17.56
C ALA A 27 -15.57 -11.25 18.07
N LEU A 28 -15.29 -9.98 18.37
CA LEU A 28 -14.05 -9.63 19.06
C LEU A 28 -13.98 -10.38 20.40
N PRO A 29 -12.79 -10.88 20.81
CA PRO A 29 -12.63 -11.50 22.11
C PRO A 29 -13.08 -10.55 23.25
N PRO A 30 -13.59 -11.09 24.38
CA PRO A 30 -13.85 -10.28 25.58
C PRO A 30 -12.59 -9.49 26.00
N GLY A 31 -12.75 -8.20 26.34
CA GLY A 31 -11.62 -7.32 26.65
C GLY A 31 -11.00 -6.60 25.45
N CYS A 32 -11.49 -6.85 24.23
CA CYS A 32 -11.18 -6.06 23.03
C CYS A 32 -12.27 -5.02 22.73
N GLU A 33 -13.08 -4.64 23.73
CA GLU A 33 -14.09 -3.60 23.57
C GLU A 33 -13.44 -2.29 23.13
N GLY A 34 -13.85 -1.81 21.95
CA GLY A 34 -13.26 -0.62 21.37
C GLY A 34 -12.01 -0.86 20.54
N MET A 35 -11.62 -2.11 20.24
CA MET A 35 -10.63 -2.40 19.18
C MET A 35 -11.31 -2.46 17.81
N ALA A 36 -10.60 -2.04 16.76
CA ALA A 36 -11.02 -2.04 15.38
C ALA A 36 -9.88 -2.62 14.58
N ILE A 37 -10.25 -3.53 13.68
CA ILE A 37 -9.36 -4.24 12.78
C ILE A 37 -9.68 -3.70 11.40
N ALA A 38 -8.73 -2.99 10.82
CA ALA A 38 -8.79 -2.60 9.41
C ALA A 38 -7.95 -3.59 8.60
N TYR A 39 -8.53 -4.12 7.52
CA TYR A 39 -7.85 -5.09 6.65
C TYR A 39 -7.25 -4.39 5.43
N GLY A 40 -5.93 -4.31 5.36
CA GLY A 40 -5.24 -3.93 4.13
C GLY A 40 -5.08 -5.15 3.23
N CYS A 41 -5.86 -5.21 2.15
CA CYS A 41 -5.69 -6.20 1.08
C CYS A 41 -5.34 -5.44 -0.20
N PRO A 42 -4.04 -5.20 -0.45
CA PRO A 42 -3.64 -4.55 -1.69
C PRO A 42 -4.07 -5.42 -2.87
N ASP A 43 -4.61 -4.78 -3.92
CA ASP A 43 -4.97 -5.52 -5.15
C ASP A 43 -3.69 -5.99 -5.88
N PHE A 44 -2.53 -5.42 -5.50
CA PHE A 44 -1.16 -5.75 -5.92
C PHE A 44 -0.26 -5.92 -4.68
N GLU A 45 1.06 -5.98 -4.84
CA GLU A 45 2.01 -5.98 -3.72
C GLU A 45 1.99 -4.65 -2.93
N ILE A 46 2.39 -4.67 -1.67
CA ILE A 46 2.49 -3.45 -0.82
C ILE A 46 3.38 -2.36 -1.45
N GLU A 47 4.38 -2.74 -2.24
CA GLU A 47 5.23 -1.80 -2.96
C GLU A 47 4.45 -0.92 -3.94
N ALA A 48 3.34 -1.41 -4.51
CA ALA A 48 2.46 -0.58 -5.34
C ALA A 48 1.77 0.53 -4.53
N TRP A 49 1.52 0.32 -3.24
CA TRP A 49 1.02 1.36 -2.35
C TRP A 49 2.11 2.37 -1.99
N LEU A 50 3.31 1.87 -1.68
CA LEU A 50 4.46 2.71 -1.35
C LEU A 50 4.87 3.62 -2.51
N LEU A 51 4.75 3.14 -3.76
CA LEU A 51 4.99 3.95 -4.96
C LEU A 51 4.07 5.17 -5.03
N GLY A 52 2.80 5.06 -4.61
CA GLY A 52 1.88 6.18 -4.51
C GLY A 52 2.37 7.29 -3.58
N GLY A 53 3.23 6.94 -2.62
CA GLY A 53 3.88 7.84 -1.69
C GLY A 53 5.22 8.42 -2.15
N PHE A 54 5.74 7.99 -3.30
CA PHE A 54 7.02 8.50 -3.75
C PHE A 54 6.87 9.94 -4.29
N GLN A 55 7.71 10.83 -3.78
CA GLN A 55 7.83 12.21 -4.23
C GLN A 55 9.32 12.57 -4.26
N PRO A 56 9.92 12.85 -5.44
CA PRO A 56 11.34 13.14 -5.55
C PRO A 56 11.80 14.28 -4.65
N ARG A 57 12.87 14.07 -3.89
CA ARG A 57 13.46 15.06 -2.98
C ARG A 57 14.63 15.81 -3.59
N ASP A 58 15.40 15.15 -4.44
CA ASP A 58 16.60 15.67 -5.08
C ASP A 58 16.58 15.43 -6.61
N ASP A 59 17.60 15.93 -7.30
CA ASP A 59 17.73 15.77 -8.75
C ASP A 59 17.95 14.30 -9.15
N ASP A 60 18.70 13.55 -8.35
CA ASP A 60 18.94 12.12 -8.62
C ASP A 60 17.62 11.32 -8.57
N GLU A 61 16.74 11.57 -7.61
CA GLU A 61 15.41 10.96 -7.53
C GLU A 61 14.52 11.38 -8.71
N ARG A 62 14.62 12.64 -9.16
CA ARG A 62 13.90 13.11 -10.35
C ARG A 62 14.37 12.39 -11.60
N GLU A 63 15.67 12.21 -11.76
CA GLU A 63 16.26 11.46 -12.87
C GLU A 63 15.87 9.98 -12.84
N ARG A 64 15.92 9.33 -11.67
CA ARG A 64 15.47 7.94 -11.51
C ARG A 64 13.99 7.79 -11.87
N LEU A 65 13.14 8.72 -11.43
CA LEU A 65 11.72 8.71 -11.79
C LEU A 65 11.50 8.91 -13.29
N ALA A 66 12.23 9.84 -13.91
CA ALA A 66 12.17 10.07 -15.36
C ALA A 66 12.61 8.84 -16.15
N ALA A 67 13.67 8.14 -15.70
CA ALA A 67 14.14 6.90 -16.32
C ALA A 67 13.11 5.77 -16.21
N GLN A 68 12.44 5.65 -15.06
CA GLN A 68 11.34 4.68 -14.89
C GLN A 68 10.17 5.03 -15.80
N HIS A 69 9.77 6.30 -15.88
CA HIS A 69 8.72 6.75 -16.79
C HIS A 69 9.04 6.44 -18.25
N ALA A 70 10.28 6.70 -18.69
CA ALA A 70 10.73 6.37 -20.05
C ALA A 70 10.72 4.86 -20.33
N THR A 71 11.12 4.05 -19.36
CA THR A 71 11.16 2.58 -19.48
C THR A 71 9.77 1.97 -19.52
N LEU A 72 8.86 2.48 -18.69
CA LEU A 72 7.50 1.95 -18.52
C LEU A 72 6.51 2.48 -19.56
N GLY A 73 6.76 3.69 -20.07
CA GLY A 73 5.81 4.45 -20.90
C GLY A 73 4.61 4.99 -20.09
N PHE A 74 4.73 5.06 -18.78
CA PHE A 74 3.73 5.62 -17.85
C PHE A 74 4.37 6.02 -16.52
N ASP A 75 3.67 6.83 -15.72
CA ASP A 75 4.16 7.24 -14.41
C ASP A 75 3.88 6.15 -13.35
N PRO A 76 4.91 5.50 -12.79
CA PRO A 76 4.73 4.45 -11.79
C PRO A 76 4.17 4.95 -10.46
N VAL A 77 4.27 6.26 -10.16
CA VAL A 77 3.78 6.85 -8.90
C VAL A 77 2.26 7.02 -8.93
N THR A 78 1.71 7.44 -10.06
CA THR A 78 0.26 7.65 -10.23
C THR A 78 -0.45 6.45 -10.83
N GLN A 79 0.28 5.54 -11.49
CA GLN A 79 -0.29 4.38 -12.18
C GLN A 79 0.34 3.05 -11.72
N ALA A 80 0.65 2.91 -10.42
CA ALA A 80 1.27 1.71 -9.84
C ALA A 80 0.49 0.41 -10.12
N HIS A 81 -0.84 0.48 -10.28
CA HIS A 81 -1.69 -0.65 -10.68
C HIS A 81 -1.34 -1.28 -12.05
N ARG A 82 -0.53 -0.60 -12.86
CA ARG A 82 -0.05 -1.11 -14.16
C ARG A 82 1.24 -1.94 -14.03
N LEU A 83 1.80 -2.05 -12.83
CA LEU A 83 2.97 -2.86 -12.52
C LEU A 83 2.52 -4.31 -12.25
N THR A 84 2.32 -5.06 -13.33
CA THR A 84 1.68 -6.39 -13.31
C THR A 84 2.68 -7.53 -13.43
N ALA A 85 3.96 -7.33 -13.08
CA ALA A 85 4.94 -8.41 -13.18
C ALA A 85 4.61 -9.56 -12.24
N ALA A 86 4.56 -10.79 -12.76
CA ALA A 86 4.39 -12.00 -11.95
C ALA A 86 5.68 -12.45 -11.23
N ARG A 87 6.83 -11.89 -11.60
CA ARG A 87 8.15 -12.16 -11.03
C ARG A 87 9.00 -10.90 -11.09
N ASP A 88 9.76 -10.67 -10.02
CA ASP A 88 10.71 -9.56 -9.92
C ASP A 88 11.88 -9.70 -10.87
N HIS A 89 12.29 -10.93 -11.17
CA HIS A 89 13.43 -11.22 -12.02
C HIS A 89 13.09 -12.33 -13.01
N ASP A 90 13.71 -12.28 -14.19
CA ASP A 90 13.65 -13.37 -15.14
C ASP A 90 14.54 -14.57 -14.71
N LYS A 91 14.56 -15.63 -15.52
CA LYS A 91 15.34 -16.84 -15.23
C LYS A 91 16.87 -16.63 -15.22
N HIS A 92 17.34 -15.48 -15.68
CA HIS A 92 18.74 -15.09 -15.71
C HIS A 92 19.09 -14.05 -14.64
N GLY A 93 18.13 -13.71 -13.77
CA GLY A 93 18.32 -12.71 -12.72
C GLY A 93 18.21 -11.27 -13.23
N VAL A 94 17.69 -11.04 -14.43
CA VAL A 94 17.46 -9.68 -14.95
C VAL A 94 16.21 -9.09 -14.30
N PRO A 95 16.26 -7.90 -13.67
CA PRO A 95 15.11 -7.27 -13.05
C PRO A 95 13.99 -7.00 -14.07
N ASN A 96 12.76 -7.31 -13.68
CA ASN A 96 11.58 -7.04 -14.47
C ASN A 96 11.14 -5.58 -14.28
N PRO A 97 11.15 -4.75 -15.33
CA PRO A 97 10.82 -3.33 -15.20
C PRO A 97 9.36 -3.11 -14.76
N ARG A 98 8.47 -4.10 -14.91
CA ARG A 98 7.07 -4.01 -14.45
C ARG A 98 6.83 -4.53 -13.03
N SER A 99 7.87 -4.88 -12.27
CA SER A 99 7.74 -5.25 -10.85
C SER A 99 7.65 -4.00 -9.98
N ALA A 100 6.63 -3.93 -9.13
CA ALA A 100 6.48 -2.85 -8.17
C ALA A 100 7.67 -2.79 -7.20
N LYS A 101 8.14 -3.96 -6.74
CA LYS A 101 9.35 -4.08 -5.92
C LYS A 101 10.61 -3.57 -6.62
N VAL A 102 10.84 -3.96 -7.87
CA VAL A 102 12.01 -3.49 -8.66
C VAL A 102 11.95 -1.98 -8.88
N VAL A 103 10.79 -1.45 -9.27
CA VAL A 103 10.62 -0.01 -9.49
C VAL A 103 10.82 0.76 -8.19
N LEU A 104 10.20 0.33 -7.09
CA LEU A 104 10.36 0.99 -5.79
C LEU A 104 11.82 0.97 -5.33
N ALA A 105 12.50 -0.17 -5.45
CA ALA A 105 13.92 -0.29 -5.14
C ALA A 105 14.78 0.66 -5.99
N SER A 106 14.49 0.79 -7.29
CA SER A 106 15.18 1.74 -8.15
C SER A 106 14.96 3.18 -7.69
N LEU A 107 13.71 3.59 -7.46
CA LEU A 107 13.39 4.98 -7.08
C LEU A 107 14.01 5.37 -5.75
N THR A 108 13.97 4.47 -4.76
CA THR A 108 14.50 4.73 -3.41
C THR A 108 15.97 4.38 -3.25
N ALA A 109 16.67 3.96 -4.32
CA ALA A 109 18.02 3.39 -4.24
C ALA A 109 18.13 2.27 -3.19
N ASP A 110 17.06 1.48 -3.05
CA ASP A 110 16.89 0.42 -2.05
C ASP A 110 16.99 0.91 -0.58
N ASP A 111 16.97 2.22 -0.34
CA ASP A 111 17.03 2.79 1.01
C ASP A 111 15.72 2.59 1.78
N HIS A 112 15.83 1.92 2.93
CA HIS A 112 14.68 1.57 3.76
C HIS A 112 13.99 2.80 4.37
N ALA A 113 14.77 3.77 4.86
CA ALA A 113 14.22 5.00 5.43
C ALA A 113 13.44 5.78 4.37
N ARG A 114 13.93 5.79 3.14
CA ARG A 114 13.30 6.45 2.01
C ARG A 114 11.99 5.79 1.60
N ARG A 115 11.92 4.46 1.62
CA ARG A 115 10.67 3.69 1.43
C ARG A 115 9.66 4.00 2.51
N GLN A 116 10.11 4.04 3.77
CA GLN A 116 9.26 4.33 4.91
C GLN A 116 8.68 5.76 4.81
N ALA A 117 9.48 6.72 4.39
CA ALA A 117 9.01 8.09 4.18
C ALA A 117 7.88 8.20 3.16
N CYS A 118 7.81 7.31 2.16
CA CYS A 118 6.73 7.33 1.17
C CYS A 118 5.34 7.24 1.80
N TRP A 119 5.15 6.48 2.88
CA TRP A 119 3.84 6.36 3.54
C TRP A 119 3.72 7.19 4.82
N GLN A 120 4.83 7.58 5.46
CA GLN A 120 4.79 8.36 6.69
C GLN A 120 4.70 9.87 6.47
N GLU A 121 5.33 10.38 5.41
CA GLU A 121 5.43 11.82 5.17
C GLU A 121 4.46 12.29 4.08
N THR A 122 3.97 11.39 3.24
CA THR A 122 3.01 11.74 2.19
C THR A 122 1.64 12.04 2.77
N PRO A 123 1.01 13.18 2.42
CA PRO A 123 -0.35 13.46 2.87
C PRO A 123 -1.32 12.34 2.52
N LEU A 124 -2.17 11.95 3.47
CA LEU A 124 -3.17 10.88 3.27
C LEU A 124 -4.08 11.15 2.06
N VAL A 125 -4.42 12.41 1.79
CA VAL A 125 -5.20 12.79 0.60
C VAL A 125 -4.50 12.40 -0.71
N THR A 126 -3.19 12.58 -0.78
CA THR A 126 -2.37 12.20 -1.94
C THR A 126 -2.31 10.69 -2.10
N LEU A 127 -2.11 9.95 -1.00
CA LEU A 127 -2.12 8.49 -0.99
C LEU A 127 -3.50 7.94 -1.41
N ARG A 128 -4.61 8.52 -0.92
CA ARG A 128 -5.97 8.15 -1.32
C ARG A 128 -6.23 8.42 -2.80
N GLN A 129 -5.75 9.55 -3.32
CA GLN A 129 -5.91 9.89 -4.74
C GLN A 129 -5.16 8.89 -5.63
N ARG A 130 -3.87 8.68 -5.37
CA ARG A 130 -3.00 7.78 -6.16
C ARG A 130 -3.34 6.30 -5.95
N GLY A 131 -4.00 5.98 -4.85
CA GLY A 131 -4.48 4.66 -4.48
C GLY A 131 -5.78 4.19 -5.14
N GLU A 132 -6.32 4.94 -6.10
CA GLU A 132 -7.64 4.69 -6.70
C GLU A 132 -7.82 3.30 -7.30
N HIS A 133 -6.74 2.74 -7.85
CA HIS A 133 -6.80 1.56 -8.71
C HIS A 133 -5.98 0.37 -8.17
N ASN A 134 -5.45 0.47 -6.95
CA ASN A 134 -4.60 -0.59 -6.36
C ASN A 134 -5.06 -1.02 -4.96
N GLY A 135 -6.25 -0.61 -4.52
CA GLY A 135 -6.82 -0.95 -3.21
C GLY A 135 -6.35 -0.07 -2.05
N LEU A 136 -5.39 0.86 -2.24
CA LEU A 136 -4.91 1.73 -1.17
C LEU A 136 -5.99 2.73 -0.72
N ARG A 137 -6.81 3.26 -1.67
CA ARG A 137 -7.91 4.15 -1.32
C ARG A 137 -8.91 3.46 -0.39
N ASP A 138 -9.39 2.29 -0.79
CA ASP A 138 -10.38 1.53 -0.02
C ASP A 138 -9.88 1.22 1.39
N TYR A 139 -8.61 0.82 1.51
CA TYR A 139 -7.98 0.58 2.80
C TYR A 139 -7.89 1.83 3.67
N LEU A 140 -7.46 2.96 3.10
CA LEU A 140 -7.37 4.23 3.84
C LEU A 140 -8.76 4.72 4.27
N ASP A 141 -9.78 4.52 3.45
CA ASP A 141 -11.17 4.85 3.77
C ASP A 141 -11.69 4.00 4.94
N GLU A 142 -11.36 2.70 4.96
CA GLU A 142 -11.68 1.81 6.08
C GLU A 142 -10.98 2.22 7.38
N VAL A 143 -9.68 2.55 7.30
CA VAL A 143 -8.90 3.02 8.46
C VAL A 143 -9.46 4.34 8.99
N LEU A 144 -9.75 5.30 8.12
CA LEU A 144 -10.30 6.61 8.52
C LEU A 144 -11.69 6.45 9.15
N HIS A 145 -12.56 5.64 8.55
CA HIS A 145 -13.86 5.34 9.12
C HIS A 145 -13.75 4.69 10.51
N ALA A 146 -12.81 3.75 10.68
CA ALA A 146 -12.54 3.14 11.97
C ALA A 146 -12.07 4.19 12.99
N VAL A 147 -11.12 5.06 12.64
CA VAL A 147 -10.62 6.12 13.54
C VAL A 147 -11.72 7.11 13.93
N ASP A 148 -12.53 7.57 12.97
CA ASP A 148 -13.63 8.51 13.24
C ASP A 148 -14.68 7.90 14.18
N SER A 149 -14.99 6.61 14.02
CA SER A 149 -15.93 5.88 14.88
C SER A 149 -15.44 5.75 16.34
N TRP A 150 -14.15 6.01 16.60
CA TRP A 150 -13.56 6.03 17.94
C TRP A 150 -13.49 7.43 18.53
N ALA A 151 -13.24 8.45 17.72
CA ALA A 151 -13.16 9.84 18.19
C ALA A 151 -14.46 10.31 18.90
N GLY A 152 -15.60 9.69 18.60
CA GLY A 152 -16.88 9.93 19.28
C GLY A 152 -17.14 9.12 20.55
N LYS A 153 -16.26 8.20 20.97
CA LYS A 153 -16.44 7.36 22.15
C LYS A 153 -15.51 7.84 23.27
N ASN A 154 -16.05 8.43 24.33
CA ASN A 154 -15.33 8.84 25.54
C ASN A 154 -14.46 7.69 26.09
N VAL A 155 -13.16 7.70 25.78
CA VAL A 155 -12.20 6.78 26.36
C VAL A 155 -11.69 7.38 27.67
N ARG A 156 -12.08 6.77 28.80
CA ARG A 156 -11.39 6.96 30.07
C ARG A 156 -10.21 6.00 30.11
N LEU A 157 -9.01 6.55 30.30
CA LEU A 157 -7.82 5.76 30.58
C LEU A 157 -7.99 5.12 31.96
N ALA A 158 -7.99 3.80 32.01
CA ALA A 158 -7.77 3.00 33.21
C ALA A 158 -6.39 2.35 33.09
#